data_AF-A0A127JTF0-F1
#
_entry.id   AF-A0A127JTF0-F1
#
_cell.length_a   1.000
_cell.length_b   1.000
_cell.length_c   1.000
_cell.angle_alpha   90.00
_cell.angle_beta   90.00
_cell.angle_gamma   90.00
#
_symmetry.space_group_name_H-M   'P 1'
#
loop_
_entity.id
_entity.type
_entity.pdbx_description
1 polymer ?
#
loop_
_entity_poly.entity_id
_entity_poly.type
_entity_poly.pdbx_seq_one_letter_code
_entity_poly.pdbx_strand_id
1 'polypeptide(L)' 'MQYVQDSFDTGTVIAAWLSPGALEELEPLLRRLLAGKQIFIKQSDGSYRPQGWEYGLARGFQFSELCEPALRPQRH' A
#
# COMPACT_ATOMS: atom_id res chain seq x y z
N MET A 1 15.51 -11.58 8.36
CA MET A 1 14.34 -10.84 7.85
C MET A 1 13.98 -11.44 6.52
N GLN A 2 12.78 -12.02 6.40
CA GLN A 2 12.33 -12.63 5.15
C GLN A 2 11.91 -11.49 4.23
N TYR A 3 12.74 -11.16 3.24
CA TYR A 3 12.33 -10.23 2.19
C TYR A 3 11.23 -10.92 1.40
N VAL A 4 9.98 -10.58 1.71
CA VAL A 4 8.86 -10.97 0.85
C VAL A 4 9.10 -10.22 -0.47
N GLN A 5 9.37 -10.97 -1.53
CA GLN A 5 9.53 -10.42 -2.86
C GLN A 5 8.14 -10.16 -3.44
N ASP A 6 7.96 -9.06 -4.15
CA ASP A 6 6.67 -8.71 -4.77
C ASP A 6 6.36 -9.66 -5.94
N SER A 7 5.68 -10.77 -5.65
CA SER A 7 5.29 -11.79 -6.64
C SER A 7 3.82 -11.64 -7.09
N PHE A 8 3.18 -10.50 -6.81
CA PHE A 8 1.76 -10.30 -7.08
C PHE A 8 1.50 -9.78 -8.50
N ASP A 9 0.37 -10.15 -9.10
CA ASP A 9 -0.03 -9.65 -10.42
C ASP A 9 -0.67 -8.26 -10.33
N THR A 10 -0.68 -7.53 -11.45
CA THR A 10 -1.42 -6.27 -11.58
C THR A 10 -2.89 -6.44 -11.18
N GLY A 11 -3.42 -5.47 -10.45
CA GLY A 11 -4.79 -5.51 -9.90
C GLY A 11 -4.91 -6.27 -8.58
N THR A 12 -3.83 -6.89 -8.09
CA THR A 12 -3.83 -7.55 -6.78
C THR A 12 -4.17 -6.55 -5.67
N VAL A 13 -5.08 -6.95 -4.79
CA VAL A 13 -5.53 -6.15 -3.66
C VAL A 13 -4.97 -6.74 -2.36
N ILE A 14 -4.21 -5.93 -1.63
CA ILE A 14 -3.65 -6.29 -0.32
C ILE A 14 -4.07 -5.29 0.74
N ALA A 15 -4.09 -5.73 2.00
CA ALA A 15 -4.24 -4.86 3.15
C ALA A 15 -2.87 -4.74 3.84
N ALA A 16 -2.34 -3.53 3.95
CA ALA A 16 -0.99 -3.29 4.46
C ALA A 16 -0.92 -1.99 5.29
N TRP A 17 0.13 -1.87 6.09
CA TRP A 17 0.55 -0.61 6.69
C TRP A 17 1.72 -0.05 5.90
N LEU A 18 1.80 1.28 5.81
CA LEU A 18 3.00 1.94 5.34
C LEU A 18 4.11 1.81 6.38
N SER A 19 5.32 1.61 5.90
CA SER A 19 6.52 1.69 6.73
C SER A 19 6.65 3.08 7.37
N PRO A 20 7.25 3.18 8.57
CA PRO A 20 7.44 4.47 9.23
C PRO A 20 8.16 5.49 8.35
N GLY A 21 9.18 5.07 7.60
CA GLY A 21 9.90 5.95 6.68
C GLY A 21 9.00 6.51 5.57
N ALA A 22 8.18 5.65 4.93
CA ALA A 22 7.25 6.10 3.91
C ALA A 22 6.17 7.06 4.47
N LEU A 23 5.71 6.83 5.71
CA LEU A 23 4.78 7.75 6.40
C LEU A 23 5.41 9.11 6.71
N GLU A 24 6.70 9.13 7.04
CA GLU A 24 7.42 10.37 7.39
C GLU A 24 7.59 11.31 6.19
N GLU A 25 7.70 10.77 4.98
CA GLU A 25 7.80 11.55 3.75
C GLU A 25 6.47 12.16 3.29
N LEU A 26 5.35 11.74 3.87
CA LEU A 26 4.03 12.26 3.54
C LEU A 26 3.74 13.58 4.26
N GLU A 27 2.95 14.42 3.61
CA GLU A 27 2.37 15.60 4.24
C GLU A 27 1.52 15.22 5.48
N PRO A 28 1.43 16.07 6.51
CA PRO A 28 0.81 15.72 7.79
C PRO A 28 -0.63 15.18 7.69
N LEU A 29 -1.43 15.66 6.73
CA LEU A 29 -2.79 15.19 6.50
C LEU A 29 -2.80 13.77 5.90
N LEU A 30 -1.98 13.53 4.90
CA LEU A 30 -1.83 12.21 4.27
C LEU A 30 -1.27 11.17 5.24
N ARG A 31 -0.29 11.57 6.05
CA ARG A 31 0.24 10.74 7.12
C ARG A 31 -0.88 10.30 8.07
N ARG A 32 -1.77 11.19 8.49
CA ARG A 32 -2.91 10.85 9.37
C ARG A 32 -3.91 9.92 8.69
N LEU A 33 -4.21 10.15 7.41
CA LEU A 33 -5.13 9.31 6.65
C LEU A 33 -4.58 7.90 6.46
N LEU A 34 -3.27 7.76 6.25
CA LEU A 34 -2.60 6.50 5.93
C LEU A 34 -1.87 5.85 7.12
N ALA A 35 -1.96 6.41 8.33
CA ALA A 35 -1.27 5.88 9.53
C ALA A 35 -1.75 4.48 9.97
N GLY A 36 -2.91 4.02 9.46
CA GLY A 36 -3.48 2.72 9.79
C GLY A 36 -3.29 1.67 8.68
N LYS A 37 -3.88 0.48 8.90
CA LYS A 37 -3.95 -0.54 7.85
C LYS A 37 -4.87 -0.05 6.72
N GLN A 38 -4.34 0.05 5.52
CA GLN A 38 -5.06 0.49 4.33
C GLN A 38 -5.12 -0.63 3.29
N ILE A 39 -6.09 -0.53 2.39
CA ILE A 39 -6.14 -1.38 1.21
C ILE A 39 -5.27 -0.74 0.12
N PHE A 40 -4.39 -1.52 -0.48
CA PHE A 40 -3.58 -1.13 -1.62
C PHE A 40 -3.86 -2.03 -2.83
N ILE A 41 -3.79 -1.44 -4.01
CA ILE A 41 -4.02 -2.12 -5.29
C ILE A 41 -2.76 -2.00 -6.13
N LYS A 42 -2.21 -3.13 -6.58
CA LYS A 42 -1.06 -3.17 -7.49
C LYS A 42 -1.45 -2.61 -8.85
N GLN A 43 -0.72 -1.60 -9.32
CA GLN A 43 -0.88 -0.95 -10.60
C GLN A 43 -0.03 -1.66 -11.67
N SER A 44 -0.28 -1.35 -12.94
CA SER A 44 0.47 -1.93 -14.07
C SER A 44 1.94 -1.51 -14.11
N ASP A 45 2.30 -0.40 -13.46
CA ASP A 45 3.67 0.08 -13.31
C ASP A 45 4.42 -0.60 -12.14
N GLY A 46 3.78 -1.56 -11.47
CA GLY A 46 4.33 -2.28 -10.32
C GLY A 46 4.17 -1.56 -8.97
N SER A 47 3.71 -0.31 -8.97
CA SER A 47 3.44 0.43 -7.73
C SER A 47 2.13 -0.01 -7.07
N TYR A 48 1.98 0.29 -5.79
CA TYR A 48 0.79 0.07 -4.99
C TYR A 48 0.14 1.41 -4.69
N ARG A 49 -1.16 1.55 -4.99
CA ARG A 49 -1.93 2.74 -4.64
C ARG A 49 -2.98 2.42 -3.60
N PRO A 50 -3.18 3.29 -2.60
CA PRO A 50 -4.26 3.11 -1.63
C PRO A 50 -5.62 3.13 -2.33
N GLN A 51 -6.57 2.32 -1.86
CA GLN A 51 -7.93 2.33 -2.39
C GLN A 51 -8.55 3.72 -2.18
N GLY A 52 -9.21 4.27 -3.20
CA GLY A 52 -9.68 5.66 -3.17
C GLY A 52 -8.60 6.70 -3.54
N TRP A 53 -7.46 6.28 -4.10
CA TRP A 53 -6.45 7.23 -4.57
C TRP A 53 -6.95 8.21 -5.63
N GLU A 54 -8.01 7.82 -6.35
CA GLU A 54 -8.74 8.64 -7.31
C GLU A 54 -9.26 9.97 -6.72
N TYR A 55 -9.37 10.08 -5.40
CA TYR A 55 -9.77 11.29 -4.69
C TYR A 55 -8.60 12.26 -4.39
N GLY A 56 -7.43 12.06 -5.00
CA GLY A 56 -6.29 12.99 -4.93
C GLY A 56 -5.04 12.46 -4.24
N LEU A 57 -4.92 11.14 -4.02
CA LEU A 57 -3.66 10.54 -3.55
C LEU A 57 -2.77 10.25 -4.76
N ALA A 58 -1.94 11.23 -5.13
CA ALA A 58 -1.10 11.14 -6.32
C ALA A 58 0.08 10.18 -6.19
N ARG A 59 0.52 9.87 -4.95
CA ARG A 59 1.71 9.05 -4.68
C ARG A 59 1.37 7.55 -4.74
N GLY A 60 2.12 6.82 -5.56
CA GLY A 60 2.23 5.36 -5.49
C GLY A 60 3.33 4.94 -4.52
N PHE A 61 3.19 3.77 -3.93
CA PHE A 61 4.12 3.17 -2.97
C PHE A 61 4.73 1.90 -3.56
N GLN A 62 5.97 1.62 -3.23
CA GLN A 62 6.64 0.38 -3.57
C GLN A 62 6.30 -0.69 -2.55
N PHE A 63 6.40 -1.96 -2.96
CA PHE A 63 6.15 -3.07 -2.04
C PHE A 63 7.06 -3.04 -0.81
N SER A 64 8.31 -2.57 -0.95
CA SER A 64 9.25 -2.39 0.17
C SER A 64 8.81 -1.34 1.18
N GLU A 65 7.88 -0.45 0.80
CA GLU A 65 7.28 0.54 1.69
C GLU A 65 6.09 -0.04 2.47
N LEU A 66 5.73 -1.32 2.27
CA LEU A 66 4.59 -2.00 2.91
C LEU A 66 5.08 -3.03 3.93
N CYS A 67 4.69 -2.89 5.20
CA CYS A 67 5.21 -3.76 6.27
C CYS A 67 4.49 -5.11 6.43
N GLU A 68 3.18 -5.17 6.17
CA GLU A 68 2.41 -6.41 6.36
C GLU A 68 1.35 -6.58 5.25
N PRO A 69 1.77 -6.87 4.01
CA PRO A 69 0.85 -7.13 2.91
C PRO A 69 0.10 -8.44 3.13
N ALA A 70 -1.13 -8.35 3.62
CA ALA A 70 -2.05 -9.49 3.71
C ALA A 70 -2.99 -9.48 2.51
N LEU A 71 -3.10 -10.59 1.78
CA LEU A 71 -4.18 -10.79 0.83
C LEU A 71 -5.51 -10.66 1.57
N ARG A 72 -6.45 -9.92 0.99
CA ARG A 72 -7.80 -9.78 1.57
C ARG A 72 -8.34 -11.19 1.86
N PRO A 73 -8.84 -11.50 3.06
CA PRO A 73 -9.49 -12.78 3.29
C PRO A 73 -10.65 -12.90 2.30
N GLN A 74 -10.64 -13.96 1.48
CA GLN A 74 -11.74 -14.27 0.58
C GLN A 74 -13.00 -14.37 1.43
N ARG A 75 -13.96 -13.46 1.22
CA ARG A 75 -15.28 -13.59 1.83
C ARG A 75 -15.96 -14.75 1.10
N HIS A 76 -16.12 -15.85 1.82
CA HIS A 76 -16.87 -17.03 1.41
C HIS A 76 -18.36 -16.72 1.27
#